data_AF-A0A2M7VTK3-F1
#
_entry.id   AF-A0A2M7VTK3-F1
#
_cell.length_a   1.000
_cell.length_b   1.000
_cell.length_c   1.000
_cell.angle_alpha   90.00
_cell.angle_beta   90.00
_cell.angle_gamma   90.00
#
_symmetry.space_group_name_H-M   'P 1'
#
loop_
_entity.id
_entity.type
_entity.pdbx_description
1 polymer ?
#
loop_
_entity_poly.entity_id
_entity_poly.type
_entity_poly.pdbx_seq_one_letter_code
_entity_poly.pdbx_strand_id
1 'polypeptide(L)'
;MSSENSQTKWGQFIPLVIVFFFWGFVAASNDILIPVFKKAFDLTQGQSQFVSIAFYISYTVGSLIYMGISLLIGKDLVNKIGYKNGLALGLVISALGTLLFYPAANTGSYP
;
A
#
# COMPACT_ATOMS: atom_id res chain seq x y z
N MET A 1 20.56 38.92 1.14
CA MET A 1 19.76 37.69 1.29
C MET A 1 19.29 37.31 -0.10
N SER A 2 19.99 36.40 -0.77
CA SER A 2 19.63 35.93 -2.10
C SER A 2 18.41 35.02 -1.96
N SER A 3 17.25 35.49 -2.39
CA SER A 3 16.04 34.68 -2.47
C SER A 3 16.23 33.61 -3.53
N GLU A 4 16.63 32.40 -3.12
CA GLU A 4 16.58 31.23 -3.99
C GLU A 4 15.11 31.01 -4.40
N ASN A 5 14.79 31.35 -5.65
CA ASN A 5 13.52 31.04 -6.27
C ASN A 5 13.50 29.53 -6.52
N SER A 6 13.06 28.76 -5.52
CA SER A 6 12.90 27.32 -5.62
C SER A 6 11.76 27.03 -6.60
N GLN A 7 12.10 26.92 -7.89
CA GLN A 7 11.15 26.56 -8.92
C GLN A 7 10.51 25.21 -8.56
N THR A 8 9.18 25.21 -8.48
CA THR A 8 8.41 24.01 -8.17
C THR A 8 8.68 22.96 -9.25
N LYS A 9 9.23 21.81 -8.84
CA LYS A 9 9.50 20.70 -9.76
C LYS A 9 8.19 19.97 -10.07
N TRP A 10 7.39 20.55 -10.96
CA TRP A 10 6.07 20.04 -11.37
C TRP A 10 6.10 18.56 -11.80
N GLY A 11 7.18 18.12 -12.44
CA GLY A 11 7.36 16.71 -12.84
C GLY A 11 7.52 15.71 -11.68
N GLN A 12 7.84 16.18 -10.47
CA GLN A 12 7.87 15.36 -9.25
C GLN A 12 6.62 15.58 -8.39
N PHE A 13 6.08 16.80 -8.41
CA PHE A 13 4.90 17.17 -7.64
C PHE A 13 3.63 16.47 -8.12
N ILE A 14 3.40 16.40 -9.44
CA ILE A 14 2.19 15.77 -10.00
C ILE A 14 2.10 14.28 -9.63
N PRO A 15 3.15 13.45 -9.85
CA PRO A 15 3.12 12.05 -9.41
C PRO A 15 2.90 11.92 -7.90
N LEU A 16 3.50 12.79 -7.09
CA LEU A 16 3.34 12.77 -5.64
C LEU A 16 1.88 13.01 -5.23
N VAL A 17 1.22 14.01 -5.82
CA VAL A 17 -0.19 14.32 -5.55
C VAL A 17 -1.10 13.15 -5.95
N ILE A 18 -0.86 12.55 -7.12
CA ILE A 18 -1.65 11.40 -7.61
C ILE A 18 -1.47 10.20 -6.67
N VAL A 19 -0.22 9.86 -6.32
CA VAL A 19 0.06 8.77 -5.38
C VAL A 19 -0.62 9.02 -4.05
N PHE A 20 -0.52 10.23 -3.52
CA PHE A 20 -1.12 10.58 -2.23
C PHE A 20 -2.65 10.47 -2.26
N PHE A 21 -3.28 10.92 -3.35
CA PHE A 21 -4.71 10.77 -3.57
C PHE A 21 -5.15 9.31 -3.58
N PHE A 22 -4.46 8.46 -4.36
CA PHE A 22 -4.77 7.02 -4.41
C PHE A 22 -4.50 6.31 -3.08
N TRP A 23 -3.48 6.73 -2.34
CA TRP A 23 -3.20 6.18 -1.01
C TRP A 23 -4.33 6.47 -0.03
N GLY A 24 -4.85 7.70 -0.04
CA GLY A 24 -6.04 8.08 0.73
C GLY A 24 -7.30 7.32 0.30
N PHE A 25 -7.47 7.11 -1.01
CA PHE A 25 -8.58 6.32 -1.55
C PHE A 25 -8.52 4.85 -1.09
N VAL A 26 -7.34 4.22 -1.11
CA VAL A 26 -7.15 2.84 -0.61
C VAL A 26 -7.43 2.76 0.89
N ALA A 27 -6.95 3.71 1.69
CA ALA A 27 -7.22 3.74 3.12
C ALA A 27 -8.73 3.84 3.41
N ALA A 28 -9.43 4.76 2.76
CA ALA A 28 -10.89 4.90 2.90
C ALA A 28 -11.65 3.66 2.37
N SER A 29 -11.14 3.01 1.32
CA SER A 29 -11.73 1.78 0.78
C SER A 29 -11.65 0.63 1.79
N ASN A 30 -10.55 0.51 2.54
CA ASN A 30 -10.40 -0.55 3.55
C ASN A 30 -11.47 -0.47 4.64
N ASP A 31 -11.82 0.74 5.08
CA ASP A 31 -12.87 0.97 6.09
C ASP A 31 -14.27 0.54 5.60
N ILE A 32 -14.50 0.58 4.28
CA ILE A 32 -15.74 0.14 3.63
C ILE A 32 -15.69 -1.36 3.30
N LEU A 33 -14.54 -1.89 2.89
CA LEU A 33 -14.39 -3.28 2.44
C LEU A 33 -14.58 -4.28 3.58
N ILE A 34 -14.04 -3.99 4.77
CA ILE A 34 -14.15 -4.89 5.93
C ILE A 34 -15.61 -5.21 6.29
N PRO A 35 -16.52 -4.22 6.49
CA PRO A 35 -17.93 -4.52 6.76
C PRO A 35 -18.66 -5.13 5.55
N VAL A 36 -18.25 -4.81 4.31
CA VAL A 36 -18.79 -5.46 3.10
C VAL A 36 -18.44 -6.94 3.09
N PHE A 37 -17.19 -7.33 3.39
CA PHE A 37 -16.79 -8.72 3.51
C PHE A 37 -17.53 -9.44 4.65
N LYS A 38 -17.72 -8.77 5.79
CA LYS A 38 -18.53 -9.30 6.88
C LYS A 38 -19.94 -9.66 6.40
N LYS A 39 -20.58 -8.79 5.61
CA LYS A 39 -21.94 -9.00 5.09
C LYS A 39 -21.99 -9.98 3.92
N ALA A 40 -21.01 -9.95 3.02
CA ALA A 40 -20.95 -10.78 1.83
C ALA A 40 -20.67 -12.26 2.16
N PHE A 41 -19.91 -12.52 3.23
CA PHE A 41 -19.51 -13.86 3.65
C PHE A 41 -20.22 -14.33 4.94
N ASP A 42 -21.22 -13.59 5.42
CA ASP A 42 -22.00 -13.88 6.65
C ASP A 42 -21.12 -14.20 7.88
N LEU A 43 -20.01 -13.45 8.01
CA LEU A 43 -18.97 -13.72 9.00
C LEU A 43 -19.43 -13.30 10.40
N THR A 44 -19.17 -14.18 11.38
CA THR A 44 -19.33 -13.84 12.80
C THR A 44 -18.37 -12.71 13.19
N GLN A 45 -18.69 -11.95 14.25
CA GLN A 45 -17.91 -10.77 14.66
C GLN A 45 -16.41 -11.10 14.82
N GLY A 46 -16.07 -12.26 15.38
CA GLY A 46 -14.68 -12.70 15.54
C GLY A 46 -13.95 -12.95 14.22
N GLN A 47 -14.62 -13.49 13.20
CA GLN A 47 -14.03 -13.69 11.88
C GLN A 47 -13.75 -12.36 11.16
N SER A 48 -14.64 -11.38 11.30
CA SER A 48 -14.40 -10.04 10.78
C SER A 48 -13.17 -9.37 11.42
N GLN A 49 -12.92 -9.63 12.71
CA GLN A 49 -11.71 -9.14 13.38
C GLN A 49 -10.43 -9.80 12.86
N PHE A 50 -10.46 -11.07 12.47
CA PHE A 50 -9.29 -11.71 11.84
C PHE A 50 -8.94 -11.06 10.50
N VAL A 51 -9.92 -10.63 9.70
CA VAL A 51 -9.69 -9.88 8.46
C VAL A 51 -9.04 -8.52 8.75
N SER A 52 -9.55 -7.78 9.75
CA SER A 52 -8.94 -6.52 10.17
C SER A 52 -7.51 -6.72 10.66
N ILE A 53 -7.27 -7.76 11.47
CA ILE A 53 -5.95 -8.11 11.97
C ILE A 53 -5.01 -8.46 10.82
N ALA A 54 -5.45 -9.27 9.84
CA ALA A 54 -4.65 -9.61 8.68
C ALA A 54 -4.24 -8.36 7.88
N PHE A 55 -5.16 -7.39 7.73
CA PHE A 55 -4.86 -6.10 7.10
C PHE A 55 -3.77 -5.32 7.84
N TYR A 56 -3.90 -5.16 9.16
CA TYR A 56 -2.89 -4.43 9.95
C TYR A 56 -1.55 -5.17 10.09
N ILE A 57 -1.57 -6.50 10.20
CA ILE A 57 -0.36 -7.33 10.21
C ILE A 57 0.37 -7.20 8.87
N SER A 58 -0.33 -7.08 7.75
CA SER A 58 0.30 -6.92 6.44
C SER A 58 1.19 -5.67 6.36
N TYR A 59 0.75 -4.55 6.95
CA TYR A 59 1.56 -3.32 7.05
C TYR A 59 2.79 -3.52 7.93
N THR A 60 2.65 -4.20 9.08
CA THR A 60 3.76 -4.50 9.98
C THR A 60 4.79 -5.41 9.32
N VAL A 61 4.34 -6.49 8.69
CA VAL A 61 5.20 -7.44 7.99
C VAL A 61 5.87 -6.77 6.79
N GLY A 62 5.13 -5.97 6.02
CA GLY A 62 5.70 -5.17 4.92
C GLY A 62 6.79 -4.21 5.38
N SER A 63 6.57 -3.53 6.52
CA SER A 63 7.57 -2.65 7.14
C SER A 63 8.81 -3.42 7.62
N LEU A 64 8.61 -4.59 8.24
CA LEU A 64 9.72 -5.46 8.67
C LEU A 64 10.52 -6.04 7.51
N ILE A 65 9.85 -6.43 6.42
CA ILE A 65 10.50 -6.85 5.17
C ILE A 65 11.32 -5.69 4.60
N TYR A 66 10.74 -4.48 4.53
CA TYR A 66 11.45 -3.29 4.09
C TYR A 66 12.69 -3.02 4.97
N MET A 67 12.54 -3.09 6.30
CA MET A 67 13.65 -2.90 7.24
C MET A 67 14.72 -3.98 7.08
N GLY A 68 14.32 -5.25 6.91
CA GLY A 68 15.23 -6.38 6.68
C GLY A 68 16.00 -6.26 5.36
N ILE A 69 15.32 -5.87 4.28
CA ILE A 69 15.95 -5.57 2.99
C ILE A 69 16.91 -4.38 3.11
N SER A 70 16.51 -3.34 3.84
CA SER A 70 17.36 -2.16 4.08
C SER A 70 18.61 -2.50 4.91
N LEU A 71 18.49 -3.41 5.89
CA LEU A 71 19.61 -3.92 6.69
C LEU A 71 20.54 -4.82 5.86
N LEU A 72 20.01 -5.73 5.05
CA LEU A 72 20.78 -6.61 4.16
C LEU A 72 21.60 -5.83 3.12
N ILE A 73 21.09 -4.68 2.67
CA ILE A 73 21.75 -3.84 1.67
C ILE A 73 22.74 -2.86 2.32
N GLY A 74 22.75 -2.74 3.65
CA GLY A 74 23.71 -1.95 4.44
C GLY A 74 23.67 -0.44 4.17
N LYS A 75 22.61 0.04 3.50
CA LYS A 75 22.37 1.44 3.11
C LYS A 75 20.87 1.68 3.04
N ASP A 76 20.44 2.88 3.43
CA ASP A 76 19.06 3.32 3.27
C ASP A 76 18.57 3.05 1.85
N LEU A 77 17.65 2.09 1.73
CA LEU A 77 17.15 1.61 0.46
C LEU A 77 16.52 2.76 -0.34
N VAL A 78 15.84 3.68 0.35
CA VAL A 78 15.23 4.89 -0.22
C VAL A 78 16.28 5.88 -0.76
N ASN A 79 17.44 6.03 -0.10
CA ASN A 79 18.51 6.90 -0.60
C ASN A 79 19.24 6.30 -1.81
N LYS A 80 19.33 4.97 -1.90
CA LYS A 80 20.04 4.29 -3.00
C LYS A 80 19.15 4.02 -4.22
N ILE A 81 17.89 3.62 -4.00
CA ILE A 81 16.89 3.39 -5.06
C ILE A 81 16.32 4.72 -5.55
N GLY A 82 16.27 5.73 -4.68
CA GLY A 82 15.67 7.03 -4.97
C GLY A 82 14.15 6.99 -4.82
N TYR A 83 13.59 8.09 -4.31
CA TYR A 83 12.16 8.24 -4.00
C TYR A 83 11.23 7.85 -5.15
N LYS A 84 11.61 8.19 -6.39
CA LYS A 84 10.83 7.88 -7.61
C LYS A 84 10.73 6.38 -7.88
N ASN A 85 11.82 5.63 -7.74
CA ASN A 85 11.80 4.18 -8.00
C ASN A 85 11.19 3.40 -6.84
N GLY A 86 11.31 3.88 -5.60
CA GLY A 86 10.60 3.32 -4.45
C GLY A 86 9.09 3.43 -4.61
N LEU A 87 8.60 4.60 -5.04
CA LEU A 87 7.19 4.80 -5.38
C LEU A 87 6.71 3.88 -6.51
N ALA A 88 7.51 3.75 -7.59
CA ALA A 88 7.16 2.87 -8.71
C ALA A 88 7.06 1.40 -8.29
N LEU A 89 8.00 0.91 -7.47
CA LEU A 89 7.96 -0.44 -6.92
C LEU A 89 6.71 -0.68 -6.06
N GLY A 90 6.36 0.28 -5.20
CA GLY A 90 5.12 0.22 -4.40
C GLY A 90 3.87 0.08 -5.28
N LEU A 91 3.77 0.89 -6.34
CA LEU A 91 2.65 0.83 -7.30
C LEU A 91 2.58 -0.52 -8.03
N VAL A 92 3.72 -1.08 -8.43
CA VAL A 92 3.77 -2.41 -9.09
C VAL A 92 3.32 -3.52 -8.13
N ILE A 93 3.77 -3.48 -6.87
CA ILE A 93 3.34 -4.43 -5.84
C ILE A 93 1.83 -4.32 -5.61
N SER A 94 1.28 -3.10 -5.54
CA SER A 94 -0.17 -2.90 -5.42
C SER A 94 -0.93 -3.44 -6.64
N ALA A 95 -0.42 -3.24 -7.86
CA ALA A 95 -1.04 -3.76 -9.07
C ALA A 95 -1.03 -5.30 -9.15
N LEU A 96 0.05 -5.94 -8.70
CA LEU A 96 0.12 -7.39 -8.59
C LEU A 96 -0.83 -7.92 -7.51
N GLY A 97 -0.94 -7.23 -6.38
CA GLY A 97 -1.88 -7.54 -5.31
C GLY A 97 -3.34 -7.49 -5.77
N THR A 98 -3.73 -6.46 -6.52
CA THR A 98 -5.10 -6.37 -7.08
C THR A 98 -5.38 -7.41 -8.15
N LEU A 99 -4.38 -7.77 -8.98
CA LEU A 99 -4.52 -8.87 -9.93
C LEU A 99 -4.77 -10.21 -9.25
N LEU A 100 -4.23 -10.44 -8.05
CA LEU A 100 -4.50 -11.65 -7.25
C LEU A 100 -5.92 -11.69 -6.67
N PHE A 101 -6.61 -10.55 -6.51
CA PHE A 101 -8.02 -10.52 -6.11
C PHE A 101 -8.96 -11.05 -7.20
N TYR A 102 -8.61 -10.89 -8.49
CA TYR A 102 -9.44 -11.35 -9.61
C TYR A 102 -9.70 -12.87 -9.61
N PRO A 103 -8.67 -13.75 -9.54
CA PRO A 103 -8.90 -15.20 -9.46
C PRO A 103 -9.57 -15.60 -8.15
N ALA A 104 -9.26 -14.94 -7.05
CA ALA A 104 -9.81 -15.25 -5.73
C ALA A 104 -11.32 -14.93 -5.62
N ALA A 105 -11.78 -13.87 -6.31
CA ALA A 105 -13.21 -13.59 -6.46
C ALA A 105 -13.92 -14.63 -7.34
N ASN A 106 -13.27 -15.12 -8.41
CA ASN A 106 -13.87 -16.05 -9.36
C ASN A 106 -13.98 -17.48 -8.83
N THR A 107 -13.10 -17.91 -7.92
CA THR A 107 -13.19 -19.23 -7.28
C THR A 107 -14.20 -19.28 -6.13
N GLY A 108 -14.80 -18.15 -5.73
CA GLY A 108 -15.71 -18.08 -4.57
C GLY A 108 -15.09 -18.60 -3.26
N SER A 109 -13.76 -18.79 -3.26
CA SER A 109 -13.03 -19.54 -2.26
C SER A 109 -12.03 -18.58 -1.64
N TYR A 110 -12.51 -17.77 -0.73
CA TYR A 110 -11.68 -17.30 0.36
C TYR A 110 -11.88 -18.27 1.54
N PRO A 111 -10.80 -18.76 2.17
CA PRO A 111 -10.90 -19.45 3.45
C PRO A 111 -11.45 -18.53 4.54
#